data_AF-A0A924XKE6-F1
#
_entry.id   AF-A0A924XKE6-F1
#
_cell.length_a   1.000
_cell.length_b   1.000
_cell.length_c   1.000
_cell.angle_alpha   90.00
_cell.angle_beta   90.00
_cell.angle_gamma   90.00
#
_symmetry.space_group_name_H-M   'P 1'
#
loop_
_entity.id
_entity.type
_entity.pdbx_description
1 polymer ?
#
loop_
_entity_poly.entity_id
_entity_poly.type
_entity_poly.pdbx_seq_one_letter_code
_entity_poly.pdbx_strand_id
1 'polypeptide(L)' 'MKTVLTISTKEAAEFIKNGGIVAFPTETVFGLGANVFDET' A
#
# COMPACT_ATOMS: atom_id res chain seq x y z
N MET A 1 -8.33 3.61 12.99
CA MET A 1 -7.71 3.29 11.69
C MET A 1 -8.38 4.14 10.63
N LYS A 2 -7.63 4.92 9.83
CA LYS A 2 -8.19 5.74 8.75
C LYS A 2 -7.73 5.15 7.42
N THR A 3 -8.67 4.67 6.62
CA THR A 3 -8.41 4.21 5.26
C THR A 3 -8.66 5.35 4.27
N VAL A 4 -7.85 5.41 3.22
CA VAL A 4 -7.99 6.37 2.12
C VAL A 4 -8.03 5.57 0.83
N LEU A 5 -8.98 5.90 -0.05
CA LEU A 5 -9.08 5.30 -1.37
C LEU A 5 -8.42 6.24 -2.38
N THR A 6 -7.50 5.70 -3.17
CA THR A 6 -6.86 6.43 -4.27
C THR A 6 -6.64 5.51 -5.46
N ILE A 7 -6.66 6.09 -6.65
CA ILE A 7 -6.26 5.44 -7.90
C ILE A 7 -4.83 5.83 -8.30
N SER A 8 -4.22 6.78 -7.58
CA SER A 8 -2.88 7.26 -7.85
C SER A 8 -1.86 6.29 -7.27
N THR A 9 -1.11 5.63 -8.16
CA THR A 9 0.02 4.77 -7.75
C THR A 9 1.09 5.55 -7.01
N LYS A 10 1.29 6.84 -7.36
CA LYS A 10 2.23 7.72 -6.68
C LYS A 10 1.81 7.98 -5.24
N GLU A 11 0.53 8.23 -5.00
CA GLU A 11 0.01 8.44 -3.65
C GLU A 11 0.11 7.14 -2.82
N ALA A 12 -0.28 6.00 -3.39
CA ALA A 12 -0.13 4.69 -2.74
C ALA A 12 1.34 4.36 -2.42
N ALA A 13 2.28 4.67 -3.31
CA ALA A 13 3.70 4.47 -3.06
C ALA A 13 4.21 5.34 -1.90
N GLU A 14 3.73 6.57 -1.75
CA GLU A 14 4.04 7.42 -0.60
C GLU A 14 3.51 6.83 0.72
N PHE A 15 2.33 6.18 0.71
CA PHE A 15 1.87 5.44 1.89
C PHE A 15 2.85 4.31 2.28
N ILE A 16 3.31 3.50 1.33
CA ILE A 16 4.29 2.43 1.60
C ILE A 16 5.61 2.98 2.15
N LYS A 17 6.15 4.06 1.55
CA LYS A 17 7.40 4.68 2.01
C LYS A 17 7.33 5.22 3.43
N ASN A 18 6.15 5.67 3.87
CA ASN A 18 5.92 6.21 5.20
C ASN A 18 5.52 5.15 6.24
N GLY A 19 5.75 3.86 5.95
CA GLY A 19 5.42 2.74 6.86
C GLY A 19 3.93 2.37 6.86
N GLY A 20 3.16 2.84 5.87
CA GLY A 20 1.76 2.49 5.70
C GLY A 20 1.55 1.17 4.96
N ILE A 21 0.31 0.66 5.05
CA ILE A 21 -0.14 -0.55 4.34
C ILE A 21 -1.08 -0.15 3.21
N VAL A 22 -0.91 -0.77 2.04
CA VAL A 22 -1.74 -0.54 0.85
C VAL A 22 -2.40 -1.83 0.41
N ALA A 23 -3.72 -1.78 0.18
CA ALA A 23 -4.44 -2.81 -0.55
C ALA A 23 -4.48 -2.46 -2.05
N PHE A 24 -4.12 -3.39 -2.93
CA PHE A 24 -4.13 -3.16 -4.39
C PHE A 24 -4.65 -4.39 -5.16
N PRO A 25 -5.33 -4.20 -6.30
CA PRO A 25 -5.85 -5.30 -7.09
C PRO A 25 -4.72 -6.04 -7.83
N THR A 26 -4.89 -7.35 -8.03
CA THR A 26 -4.10 -8.15 -8.98
C THR A 26 -5.06 -9.01 -9.81
N GLU A 27 -4.54 -9.77 -10.78
CA GLU A 27 -5.34 -10.72 -11.57
C GLU A 27 -6.00 -11.80 -10.69
N THR A 28 -5.33 -12.25 -9.63
CA THR A 28 -5.78 -13.38 -8.81
C THR A 28 -6.55 -12.94 -7.57
N VAL A 29 -5.98 -12.04 -6.77
CA VAL A 29 -6.54 -11.58 -5.47
C VAL A 29 -6.11 -10.15 -5.17
N PHE A 30 -6.71 -9.53 -4.16
CA PHE A 30 -6.16 -8.29 -3.61
C PHE A 30 -4.87 -8.58 -2.82
N GLY A 31 -3.84 -7.81 -3.10
CA GLY A 31 -2.59 -7.80 -2.32
C GLY A 31 -2.64 -6.78 -1.20
N LEU A 32 -2.06 -7.12 -0.05
CA LEU A 32 -1.71 -6.16 1.01
C LEU A 32 -0.20 -5.97 0.99
N GLY A 33 0.25 -4.77 0.65
CA GLY A 33 1.66 -4.40 0.53
C GLY A 33 2.11 -3.43 1.62
N ALA A 34 3.36 -3.59 2.04
CA ALA A 34 4.10 -2.71 2.93
C ALA A 34 5.56 -2.62 2.45
N ASN A 35 6.37 -1.78 3.08
CA ASN A 35 7.78 -1.64 2.71
C ASN A 35 8.55 -2.90 3.12
N VAL A 36 9.16 -3.60 2.15
CA VAL A 36 9.88 -4.86 2.39
C VAL A 36 11.22 -4.68 3.12
N PHE A 37 11.74 -3.46 3.14
CA PHE A 37 12.96 -3.10 3.89
C PHE A 37 12.65 -2.57 5.29
N ASP A 38 11.37 -2.47 5.65
CA ASP A 38 10.96 -2.12 7.00
C ASP A 38 10.97 -3.39 7.86
N GLU A 39 11.93 -3.46 8.77
CA GLU A 39 12.22 -4.67 9.56
C GLU A 39 11.37 -4.77 10.84
N THR A 40 10.54 -3.75 11.12
CA THR A 40 9.81 -3.58 12.38
C THR A 40 8.39 -3.09 12.21
#